data_AF-A0A929W561-F1
#
_entry.id   AF-A0A929W561-F1
#
_cell.length_a   1.000
_cell.length_b   1.000
_cell.length_c   1.000
_cell.angle_alpha   90.00
_cell.angle_beta   90.00
_cell.angle_gamma   90.00
#
_symmetry.space_group_name_H-M   'P 1'
#
loop_
_entity.id
_entity.type
_entity.pdbx_description
1 polymer ?
#
loop_
_entity_poly.entity_id
_entity_poly.type
_entity_poly.pdbx_seq_one_letter_code
_entity_poly.pdbx_strand_id
1 'polypeptide(L)'
;MTEQEQRTLQLFETRTRQLILQYRDASELNRQLQDELRARDRQIEELKAQLEALTKEYANLKTAKMIQISSGENASAQKRIAKLIQEIDKCIATLNV
;
A
#
# COMPACT_ATOMS: atom_id res chain seq x y z
N MET A 1 -10.44 42.45 -55.03
CA MET A 1 -11.18 41.41 -54.29
C MET A 1 -12.64 41.49 -54.65
N THR A 2 -13.26 40.36 -54.90
CA THR A 2 -14.71 40.25 -55.09
C THR A 2 -15.42 40.17 -53.74
N GLU A 3 -16.70 40.55 -53.67
CA GLU A 3 -17.48 40.41 -52.42
C GLU A 3 -17.51 38.97 -51.90
N GLN A 4 -17.49 38.00 -52.81
CA GLN A 4 -17.53 36.58 -52.47
C GLN A 4 -16.23 36.11 -51.80
N GLU A 5 -15.08 36.58 -52.29
CA GLU A 5 -13.78 36.36 -51.63
C GLU A 5 -13.77 36.96 -50.22
N GLN A 6 -14.32 38.16 -50.05
CA GLN A 6 -14.34 38.87 -48.77
C GLN A 6 -15.23 38.18 -47.73
N ARG A 7 -16.41 37.67 -48.13
CA ARG A 7 -17.28 36.84 -47.27
C ARG A 7 -16.62 35.52 -46.88
N THR A 8 -15.93 34.90 -47.83
CA THR A 8 -15.21 33.64 -47.59
C THR A 8 -14.08 33.84 -46.58
N LEU A 9 -13.33 34.94 -46.69
CA LEU A 9 -12.27 35.31 -45.77
C LEU A 9 -12.79 35.54 -44.34
N GLN A 10 -13.90 36.28 -44.20
CA GLN A 10 -14.53 36.54 -42.89
C GLN A 10 -15.04 35.25 -42.21
N LEU A 11 -15.63 34.34 -42.99
CA LEU A 11 -16.06 33.04 -42.48
C LEU A 11 -14.87 32.20 -42.02
N PHE A 12 -13.79 32.18 -42.80
CA PHE A 12 -12.56 31.48 -42.45
C PHE A 12 -11.93 32.04 -41.18
N GLU A 13 -11.87 33.36 -41.04
CA GLU A 13 -11.35 34.03 -39.84
C GLU A 13 -12.17 33.65 -38.60
N THR A 14 -13.50 33.68 -38.71
CA THR A 14 -14.41 33.31 -37.62
C THR A 14 -14.21 31.86 -37.19
N ARG A 15 -14.14 30.93 -38.15
CA ARG A 15 -13.89 29.51 -37.87
C ARG A 15 -12.52 29.26 -37.26
N THR A 16 -11.50 29.99 -37.72
CA THR A 16 -10.14 29.89 -37.17
C THR A 16 -10.11 30.37 -35.73
N ARG A 17 -10.75 31.51 -35.42
CA ARG A 17 -10.89 32.00 -34.04
C ARG A 17 -11.62 30.99 -33.15
N GLN A 18 -12.72 30.40 -33.64
CA GLN A 18 -13.46 29.39 -32.91
C GLN A 18 -12.61 28.14 -32.63
N LEU A 19 -11.85 27.66 -33.62
CA LEU A 19 -10.94 26.53 -33.45
C LEU A 19 -9.85 26.82 -32.41
N ILE A 20 -9.27 28.03 -32.41
CA ILE A 20 -8.27 28.44 -31.42
C ILE A 20 -8.84 28.43 -30.01
N LEU A 21 -10.07 28.91 -29.82
CA LEU A 21 -10.72 28.90 -28.51
C LEU A 21 -10.95 27.46 -28.02
N GLN A 22 -11.53 26.60 -28.88
CA GLN A 22 -11.76 25.20 -28.54
C GLN A 22 -10.47 24.44 -28.22
N TYR A 23 -9.39 24.73 -28.94
CA TYR A 23 -8.08 24.15 -28.66
C TYR A 23 -7.54 24.57 -27.30
N ARG A 24 -7.69 25.85 -26.93
CA ARG A 24 -7.27 26.36 -25.61
C ARG A 24 -8.04 25.68 -24.50
N ASP A 25 -9.36 25.59 -24.62
CA ASP A 25 -10.23 24.95 -23.64
C ASP A 25 -9.86 23.46 -23.47
N ALA A 26 -9.66 22.76 -24.59
CA ALA A 26 -9.25 21.35 -24.56
C ALA A 26 -7.85 21.15 -23.95
N SER A 27 -6.92 22.05 -24.24
CA SER A 27 -5.56 22.00 -23.68
C SER A 27 -5.57 22.28 -22.18
N GLU A 28 -6.40 23.20 -21.71
CA GLU A 28 -6.53 23.49 -20.28
C GLU A 28 -7.19 22.31 -19.54
N LEU A 29 -8.27 21.75 -20.08
CA LEU A 29 -8.91 20.57 -19.52
C LEU A 29 -7.95 19.38 -19.45
N ASN A 30 -7.16 19.14 -20.50
CA ASN A 30 -6.17 18.07 -20.49
C ASN A 30 -5.13 18.28 -19.39
N ARG A 31 -4.63 19.52 -19.21
CA ARG A 31 -3.71 19.85 -18.11
C ARG A 31 -4.33 19.57 -16.74
N GLN A 32 -5.58 19.99 -16.53
CA GLN A 32 -6.31 19.73 -15.27
C GLN A 32 -6.46 18.23 -15.01
N LEU A 33 -6.86 17.45 -16.01
CA LEU A 33 -6.99 15.99 -15.89
C LEU A 33 -5.64 15.31 -15.60
N GLN A 34 -4.55 15.77 -16.19
CA GLN A 34 -3.20 15.26 -15.88
C GLN A 34 -2.79 15.56 -14.45
N ASP A 35 -3.10 16.75 -13.94
CA ASP A 35 -2.80 17.14 -12.55
C ASP A 35 -3.61 16.32 -11.55
N GLU A 36 -4.91 16.10 -11.83
CA GLU A 36 -5.77 15.22 -11.03
C GLU A 36 -5.28 13.77 -11.04
N LEU A 37 -4.92 13.24 -12.21
CA LEU A 37 -4.39 11.89 -12.34
C LEU A 37 -3.12 11.72 -11.49
N ARG A 38 -2.18 12.67 -11.59
CA ARG A 38 -0.95 12.67 -10.77
C ARG A 38 -1.23 12.75 -9.27
N ALA A 39 -2.27 13.46 -8.86
CA ALA A 39 -2.67 13.54 -7.46
C ALA A 39 -3.26 12.21 -6.97
N ARG A 40 -4.08 11.56 -7.80
CA ARG A 40 -4.63 10.22 -7.52
C ARG A 40 -3.53 9.16 -7.46
N ASP A 41 -2.59 9.17 -8.39
CA ASP A 41 -1.45 8.23 -8.39
C ASP A 41 -0.62 8.34 -7.11
N ARG A 42 -0.33 9.57 -6.66
CA ARG A 42 0.37 9.80 -5.38
C ARG A 42 -0.41 9.23 -4.19
N GLN A 43 -1.72 9.45 -4.16
CA GLN A 43 -2.56 8.92 -3.09
C GLN A 43 -2.59 7.37 -3.10
N ILE A 44 -2.60 6.75 -4.28
CA ILE A 44 -2.53 5.30 -4.42
C ILE A 44 -1.21 4.76 -3.88
N GLU A 45 -0.08 5.38 -4.22
CA GLU A 45 1.23 4.94 -3.73
C GLU A 45 1.36 5.09 -2.21
N GLU A 46 0.83 6.18 -1.64
CA GLU A 46 0.79 6.37 -0.19
C GLU A 46 -0.05 5.29 0.50
N LEU A 47 -1.25 4.99 -0.02
CA LEU A 47 -2.10 3.94 0.53
C LEU A 47 -1.46 2.55 0.42
N LYS A 48 -0.76 2.24 -0.67
CA LYS A 48 -0.01 0.98 -0.81
C LYS A 48 1.09 0.87 0.23
N ALA A 49 1.85 1.94 0.47
CA ALA A 49 2.90 1.96 1.48
C ALA A 49 2.33 1.75 2.89
N GLN A 50 1.21 2.40 3.22
CA GLN A 50 0.51 2.19 4.49
C GLN A 50 0.02 0.75 4.64
N LEU A 51 -0.54 0.17 3.58
CA LEU A 51 -1.01 -1.22 3.58
C LEU A 51 0.16 -2.20 3.82
N GLU A 52 1.30 -1.99 3.17
CA GLU A 52 2.50 -2.81 3.38
C GLU A 52 3.01 -2.71 4.81
N ALA A 53 3.08 -1.50 5.36
CA ALA A 53 3.47 -1.27 6.75
C ALA A 53 2.54 -1.99 7.73
N LEU A 54 1.23 -1.82 7.57
CA LEU A 54 0.23 -2.46 8.42
C LEU A 54 0.26 -3.99 8.31
N THR A 55 0.53 -4.52 7.10
CA THR A 55 0.68 -5.97 6.87
C THR A 55 1.87 -6.52 7.64
N LYS A 56 3.01 -5.80 7.66
CA LYS A 56 4.20 -6.18 8.45
C LYS A 56 3.91 -6.11 9.94
N GLU A 57 3.28 -5.04 10.42
CA GLU A 57 2.89 -4.91 11.83
C GLU A 57 1.96 -6.05 12.27
N TYR A 58 0.96 -6.39 11.45
CA TYR A 58 0.07 -7.50 11.73
C TYR A 58 0.81 -8.85 11.77
N ALA A 59 1.74 -9.09 10.84
CA ALA A 59 2.56 -10.31 10.84
C ALA A 59 3.44 -10.41 12.11
N ASN A 60 4.01 -9.29 12.55
CA ASN A 60 4.78 -9.21 13.79
C ASN A 60 3.89 -9.50 15.01
N LEU A 61 2.70 -8.90 15.07
CA LEU A 61 1.74 -9.13 16.15
C LEU A 61 1.29 -10.60 16.19
N LYS A 62 1.01 -11.20 15.04
CA LYS A 62 0.65 -12.62 14.93
C LYS A 62 1.78 -13.51 15.44
N THR A 63 3.02 -13.20 15.08
CA THR A 63 4.21 -13.92 15.55
C THR A 63 4.37 -13.77 17.07
N ALA A 64 4.26 -12.56 17.60
CA ALA A 64 4.32 -12.30 19.04
C ALA A 64 3.23 -13.06 19.80
N LYS A 65 2.01 -13.12 19.24
CA LYS A 65 0.91 -13.90 19.81
C LYS A 65 1.20 -15.40 19.79
N MET A 66 1.77 -15.91 18.70
CA MET A 66 2.16 -17.31 18.61
C MET A 66 3.26 -17.67 19.61
N ILE A 67 4.26 -16.81 19.80
CA ILE A 67 5.28 -16.96 20.84
C ILE A 67 4.65 -16.96 22.23
N GLN A 68 3.71 -16.05 22.51
CA GLN A 68 2.99 -16.00 23.79
C GLN A 68 2.26 -17.34 24.06
N ILE A 69 1.54 -17.86 23.06
CA ILE A 69 0.81 -19.14 23.18
C ILE A 69 1.80 -20.30 23.38
N SER A 70 2.84 -20.39 22.55
CA SER A 70 3.86 -21.43 22.64
C SER A 70 4.65 -21.36 23.94
N SER A 71 4.90 -20.18 24.51
CA SER A 71 5.56 -20.02 25.81
C SER A 71 4.71 -20.58 26.97
N GLY A 72 3.38 -20.48 26.88
CA GLY A 72 2.47 -21.08 27.86
C GLY A 72 2.47 -22.61 27.81
N GLU A 73 2.51 -23.19 26.61
CA GLU A 73 2.61 -24.64 26.41
C GLU A 73 4.01 -25.18 26.76
N ASN A 74 5.07 -24.50 26.32
CA ASN A 74 6.45 -24.87 26.58
C ASN A 74 6.83 -24.71 28.06
N ALA A 75 6.29 -23.75 28.79
CA ALA A 75 6.51 -23.65 30.24
C ALA A 75 5.97 -24.89 30.98
N SER A 76 4.83 -25.43 30.54
CA SER A 76 4.27 -26.67 31.09
C SER A 76 5.14 -27.90 30.75
N ALA A 77 5.65 -27.97 29.52
CA ALA A 77 6.56 -29.02 29.08
C ALA A 77 7.91 -28.96 29.81
N GLN A 78 8.49 -27.77 29.95
CA GLN A 78 9.74 -27.52 30.67
C GLN A 78 9.61 -27.91 32.15
N LYS A 79 8.47 -27.64 32.79
CA LYS A 79 8.20 -28.06 34.17
C LYS A 79 8.08 -29.58 34.32
N ARG A 80 7.51 -30.29 33.34
CA ARG A 80 7.44 -31.76 33.33
C ARG A 80 8.83 -32.38 33.13
N ILE A 81 9.63 -31.82 32.22
CA ILE A 81 11.02 -32.26 32.00
C ILE A 81 11.87 -32.03 33.25
N ALA A 82 11.75 -30.86 33.90
CA ALA A 82 12.47 -30.57 35.14
C ALA A 82 12.12 -31.55 36.28
N LYS A 83 10.84 -31.95 36.39
CA LYS A 83 10.42 -33.00 37.35
C LYS A 83 11.03 -34.35 37.02
N LEU A 84 11.02 -34.76 35.76
CA LEU A 84 11.64 -36.02 35.30
C LEU A 84 13.14 -36.04 35.59
N ILE A 85 13.85 -34.94 35.33
CA ILE A 85 15.28 -34.81 35.67
C ILE A 85 15.48 -34.97 37.17
N GLN A 86 14.67 -34.30 38.01
CA GLN A 86 14.77 -34.42 39.46
C GLN A 86 14.49 -35.85 39.97
N GLU A 87 13.55 -36.57 39.35
CA GLU A 87 13.27 -37.98 39.67
C GLU A 87 14.42 -38.90 39.25
N ILE A 88 15.03 -38.65 38.09
CA ILE A 88 16.24 -39.35 37.63
C ILE A 88 17.40 -39.10 38.59
N ASP A 89 17.65 -37.85 38.98
CA ASP A 89 18.71 -37.50 39.93
C ASP A 89 18.53 -38.19 41.29
N LYS A 90 17.28 -38.31 41.76
CA LYS A 90 16.95 -39.07 42.97
C LYS A 90 17.23 -40.57 42.79
N CYS A 91 16.85 -41.16 41.65
CA CYS A 91 17.15 -42.55 41.35
C CYS A 91 18.66 -42.81 41.27
N ILE A 92 19.43 -41.91 40.64
CA ILE A 92 20.89 -41.98 40.58
C ILE A 92 21.49 -41.89 41.97
N ALA A 93 21.01 -40.97 42.82
CA ALA A 93 21.46 -40.84 44.19
C ALA A 93 21.18 -42.11 45.03
N THR A 94 20.05 -42.78 44.82
CA THR A 94 19.75 -44.06 45.45
C THR A 94 20.55 -45.25 44.90
N LEU A 95 21.08 -45.16 43.68
CA LEU A 95 21.92 -46.19 43.06
C LEU A 95 23.42 -46.03 43.40
N ASN A 96 23.84 -44.84 43.85
CA ASN A 96 25.21 -44.53 44.27
C ASN A 96 25.43 -44.68 45.79
N VAL A 97 24.61 -45.49 46.45
CA VAL A 97 24.77 -45.96 47.84
C VAL A 97 24.93 -47.48 47.85
#